data_AF-A0A7Y5W3F2-F1
#
_entry.id   AF-A0A7Y5W3F2-F1
#
_cell.length_a   1.000
_cell.length_b   1.000
_cell.length_c   1.000
_cell.angle_alpha   90.00
_cell.angle_beta   90.00
_cell.angle_gamma   90.00
#
_symmetry.space_group_name_H-M   'P 1'
#
loop_
_entity.id
_entity.type
_entity.pdbx_description
1 polymer ?
#
loop_
_entity_poly.entity_id
_entity_poly.type
_entity_poly.pdbx_seq_one_letter_code
_entity_poly.pdbx_strand_id
1 'polypeptide(L)' 'MIDDAQARLILETTGTVEIRDRQGRHLGYVAHGFSDEDLAIAKQRLVSNEPRYTTREVMEHLKAMETA' A
#
# COMPACT_ATOMS: atom_id res chain seq x y z
N MET A 1 -3.12 8.16 9.73
CA MET A 1 -4.10 7.08 9.90
C MET A 1 -5.37 7.49 9.19
N ILE A 2 -5.95 6.55 8.45
CA ILE A 2 -7.25 6.70 7.78
C ILE A 2 -8.32 6.33 8.82
N ASP A 3 -9.41 7.09 8.90
CA ASP A 3 -10.55 6.76 9.77
C ASP A 3 -11.60 5.88 9.05
N ASP A 4 -12.55 5.34 9.81
CA ASP A 4 -13.55 4.40 9.27
C ASP A 4 -14.45 5.03 8.18
N ALA A 5 -14.70 6.33 8.26
CA ALA A 5 -15.49 7.05 7.25
C ALA A 5 -14.70 7.18 5.94
N GLN A 6 -13.42 7.50 6.03
CA GLN A 6 -12.50 7.53 4.89
C GLN A 6 -12.29 6.14 4.29
N ALA A 7 -12.19 5.10 5.12
CA ALA A 7 -12.07 3.72 4.67
C ALA A 7 -13.31 3.28 3.87
N ARG A 8 -14.50 3.65 4.33
CA ARG A 8 -15.76 3.36 3.64
C ARG A 8 -15.86 4.09 2.29
N LEU A 9 -15.42 5.34 2.21
CA LEU A 9 -15.39 6.10 0.96
C LEU A 9 -14.47 5.44 -0.09
N ILE A 10 -13.32 4.93 0.34
CA ILE A 10 -12.38 4.19 -0.52
C ILE A 10 -12.99 2.88 -1.02
N LEU A 11 -13.75 2.19 -0.16
CA LEU A 11 -14.45 0.95 -0.52
C LEU A 11 -15.63 1.15 -1.48
N GLU A 12 -16.30 2.30 -1.45
CA GLU A 12 -17.48 2.56 -2.31
C GLU A 12 -17.12 3.21 -3.65
N THR A 13 -15.91 3.76 -3.80
CA THR A 13 -15.47 4.45 -5.03
C THR A 13 -15.02 3.46 -6.09
N THR A 14 -15.66 3.37 -7.25
CA THR A 14 -15.32 2.41 -8.34
C THR A 14 -14.08 2.79 -9.19
N GLY A 15 -13.11 3.53 -8.62
CA GLY A 15 -11.97 4.06 -9.38
C GLY A 15 -10.77 4.40 -8.51
N THR A 16 -9.74 5.00 -9.12
CA THR A 16 -8.54 5.40 -8.40
C THR A 16 -8.80 6.62 -7.51
N VAL A 17 -8.59 6.45 -6.21
CA VAL A 17 -8.73 7.49 -5.19
C VAL A 17 -7.37 8.16 -4.98
N GLU A 18 -7.31 9.48 -5.12
CA GLU A 18 -6.14 10.28 -4.77
C GLU A 18 -6.05 10.43 -3.23
N ILE A 19 -4.92 10.08 -2.64
CA ILE A 19 -4.62 10.31 -1.23
C ILE A 19 -3.85 11.61 -1.08
N ARG A 20 -4.37 12.50 -0.24
CA ARG A 20 -3.69 13.73 0.19
C ARG A 20 -3.52 13.76 1.71
N ASP A 21 -2.50 14.48 2.18
CA ASP A 21 -2.34 14.76 3.59
C ASP A 21 -3.28 15.90 4.06
N ARG A 22 -3.27 16.20 5.37
CA ARG A 22 -4.10 17.27 5.97
C ARG A 22 -3.80 18.67 5.43
N GLN A 23 -2.64 18.88 4.81
CA GLN A 23 -2.22 20.14 4.21
C GLN A 23 -2.56 20.18 2.71
N GLY A 24 -3.18 19.13 2.16
CA GLY A 24 -3.52 18.99 0.76
C GLY A 24 -2.35 18.51 -0.12
N ARG A 25 -1.23 18.07 0.46
CA ARG A 25 -0.10 17.51 -0.30
C ARG A 25 -0.45 16.11 -0.80
N HIS A 26 -0.20 15.86 -2.08
CA HIS A 26 -0.40 14.56 -2.69
C HIS A 26 0.55 13.51 -2.08
N LEU A 27 -0.01 12.40 -1.61
CA LEU A 27 0.71 11.27 -1.03
C LEU A 27 0.73 10.04 -1.95
N GLY A 28 -0.22 9.93 -2.89
CA GLY A 28 -0.29 8.81 -3.83
C GLY A 28 -1.73 8.48 -4.23
N TYR A 29 -1.92 7.30 -4.80
CA TYR A 29 -3.21 6.81 -5.26
C TYR A 29 -3.54 5.44 -4.66
N VAL A 30 -4.81 5.17 -4.40
CA VAL A 30 -5.35 3.84 -4.14
C VAL A 30 -6.27 3.47 -5.28
N ALA A 31 -5.91 2.45 -6.06
CA ALA A 31 -6.81 1.87 -7.04
C ALA A 31 -7.92 1.11 -6.31
N HIS A 32 -9.17 1.29 -6.74
CA HIS A 32 -10.28 0.49 -6.23
C HIS A 32 -10.25 -0.93 -6.80
N GLY A 33 -10.55 -1.88 -5.92
CA GLY A 33 -10.70 -3.30 -6.24
C GLY A 33 -9.35 -3.99 -6.31
N PHE A 34 -9.08 -4.86 -5.33
CA PHE A 34 -8.11 -5.92 -5.57
C PHE A 34 -8.68 -6.77 -6.69
N SER A 35 -7.94 -6.89 -7.79
CA SER A 35 -8.27 -7.88 -8.80
C SER A 35 -8.18 -9.28 -8.21
N ASP A 36 -8.80 -10.27 -8.86
CA ASP A 36 -8.61 -11.67 -8.48
C ASP A 36 -7.12 -12.08 -8.53
N GLU A 37 -6.35 -11.44 -9.40
CA GLU A 37 -4.89 -11.59 -9.48
C GLU A 37 -4.19 -11.04 -8.23
N ASP A 38 -4.56 -9.84 -7.78
CA ASP A 38 -4.02 -9.27 -6.53
C ASP A 38 -4.34 -10.17 -5.33
N LEU A 39 -5.55 -10.72 -5.29
CA LEU A 39 -5.97 -11.64 -4.24
C LEU A 39 -5.20 -12.96 -4.31
N ALA A 40 -4.92 -13.47 -5.51
CA ALA A 40 -4.12 -14.67 -5.72
C ALA A 40 -2.66 -14.45 -5.26
N ILE A 41 -2.06 -13.32 -5.62
CA ILE A 41 -0.71 -12.92 -5.19
C ILE A 41 -0.65 -12.80 -3.67
N ALA A 42 -1.64 -12.16 -3.05
CA ALA A 42 -1.71 -12.02 -1.59
C ALA A 42 -1.79 -13.39 -0.89
N LYS A 43 -2.62 -14.31 -1.41
CA LYS A 43 -2.72 -15.69 -0.89
C LYS A 43 -1.42 -16.47 -1.04
N GLN A 44 -0.72 -16.32 -2.17
CA GLN A 44 0.59 -16.95 -2.38
C GLN A 44 1.64 -16.41 -1.41
N ARG A 45 1.70 -15.08 -1.21
CA ARG A 45 2.63 -14.45 -0.25
C ARG A 45 2.36 -14.84 1.19
N LEU A 46 1.10 -15.11 1.54
CA LEU A 46 0.70 -15.57 2.87
C LEU A 46 1.29 -16.94 3.23
N VAL A 47 1.39 -17.84 2.25
CA VAL A 47 1.93 -19.20 2.43
C VAL A 47 3.40 -19.34 2.04
N SER A 48 4.00 -18.30 1.47
CA SER A 48 5.41 -18.28 1.09
C SER A 48 6.33 -18.31 2.32
N ASN A 49 7.44 -19.05 2.20
CA ASN A 49 8.54 -19.08 3.17
C ASN A 49 9.61 -18.02 2.88
N GLU A 50 9.36 -17.10 1.95
CA GLU A 50 10.25 -15.98 1.68
C GLU A 50 10.39 -15.06 2.91
N PRO A 51 11.59 -14.46 3.10
CA PRO A 51 11.84 -13.57 4.22
C PRO A 51 10.87 -12.37 4.19
N ARG A 52 10.19 -12.14 5.33
CA ARG A 52 9.34 -10.97 5.53
C ARG A 52 10.14 -9.88 6.21
N TYR A 53 10.44 -8.82 5.46
CA TYR A 53 11.17 -7.68 5.97
C TYR A 53 10.24 -6.71 6.70
N THR A 54 10.71 -6.23 7.83
CA THR A 54 10.10 -5.10 8.54
C THR A 54 10.28 -3.82 7.73
N THR A 55 9.42 -2.83 7.95
CA THR A 55 9.57 -1.49 7.35
C THR A 55 10.97 -0.92 7.61
N ARG A 56 11.55 -1.17 8.79
CA ARG A 56 12.90 -0.72 9.13
C ARG A 56 13.95 -1.32 8.19
N GLU A 57 13.93 -2.64 7.99
CA GLU A 57 14.88 -3.34 7.11
C GLU A 57 14.76 -2.89 5.65
N VAL A 58 13.53 -2.67 5.18
CA VAL A 58 13.28 -2.12 3.84
C VAL A 58 13.88 -0.71 3.72
N MET A 59 13.64 0.16 4.70
CA MET A 59 14.17 1.53 4.69
C MET A 59 15.70 1.57 4.80
N GLU A 60 16.31 0.68 5.58
CA GLU A 60 17.77 0.53 5.67
C GLU A 60 18.35 0.13 4.31
N HIS A 61 17.73 -0.83 3.61
CA HIS A 61 18.16 -1.25 2.28
C HIS A 61 18.04 -0.13 1.24
N LEU A 62 16.91 0.58 1.20
CA LEU A 62 16.70 1.68 0.25
C LEU A 62 17.71 2.81 0.44
N LYS A 63 18.00 3.19 1.70
CA LYS A 63 19.03 4.18 2.00
C LYS A 63 20.41 3.73 1.54
N ALA A 64 20.75 2.46 1.74
CA ALA A 64 22.02 1.91 1.28
C ALA A 64 22.15 1.97 -0.25
N MET A 65 21.06 1.82 -1.01
CA MET A 65 21.05 1.90 -2.48
C MET A 65 21.20 3.33 -3.01
N GLU A 66 20.67 4.34 -2.30
CA GLU A 66 20.80 5.75 -2.71
C GLU A 66 22.19 6.35 -2.47
N THR A 67 23.01 5.67 -1.66
CA THR A 67 24.35 6.14 -1.27
C THR A 67 25.47 5.43 -2.03
N ALA A 68 25.11 4.56 -2.98
CA ALA A 68 26.01 3.81 -3.86
C ALA A 68 26.08 4.44 -5.26
#